data_AF-A0A1I2PXF1-F1
#
_entry.id   AF-A0A1I2PXF1-F1
#
_cell.length_a   1.000
_cell.length_b   1.000
_cell.length_c   1.000
_cell.angle_alpha   90.00
_cell.angle_beta   90.00
_cell.angle_gamma   90.00
#
_symmetry.space_group_name_H-M   'P 1'
#
loop_
_entity.id
_entity.type
_entity.pdbx_description
1 polymer ?
#
loop_
_entity_poly.entity_id
_entity_poly.type
_entity_poly.pdbx_seq_one_letter_code
_entity_poly.pdbx_strand_id
1 'polypeptide(L)' 'MNASPITSWEGAEAYFTFADNPTAMAIILGLSVVVTVGAVIATIIHENETYIDYR' A
#
# COMPACT_ATOMS: atom_id res chain seq x y z
N MET A 1 -16.97 -23.05 -11.43
CA MET A 1 -16.84 -21.77 -10.70
C MET A 1 -16.99 -22.08 -9.22
N ASN A 2 -15.90 -22.05 -8.45
CA ASN A 2 -15.94 -22.29 -7.00
C ASN A 2 -16.26 -20.97 -6.32
N ALA A 3 -17.55 -20.62 -6.24
CA ALA A 3 -17.99 -19.47 -5.46
C ALA A 3 -17.77 -19.73 -3.96
N SER A 4 -17.58 -18.65 -3.20
CA SER A 4 -17.44 -18.67 -1.73
C SER A 4 -18.51 -19.58 -1.10
N PRO A 5 -18.17 -20.45 -0.13
CA PRO A 5 -19.09 -21.42 0.48
C PRO A 5 -20.18 -20.79 1.37
N ILE A 6 -20.33 -19.47 1.33
CA ILE A 6 -21.31 -18.73 2.10
C ILE A 6 -22.69 -18.78 1.43
N THR A 7 -23.71 -19.20 2.18
CA THR A 7 -25.10 -19.37 1.69
C THR A 7 -26.02 -18.19 2.04
N SER A 8 -25.55 -17.23 2.85
CA SER A 8 -26.27 -16.01 3.20
C SER A 8 -25.30 -14.85 3.46
N TRP A 9 -25.68 -13.64 3.05
CA TRP A 9 -24.92 -12.40 3.32
C TRP A 9 -25.47 -11.64 4.53
N GLU A 10 -26.49 -12.17 5.19
CA GLU A 10 -27.06 -11.56 6.39
C GLU A 10 -26.02 -11.60 7.52
N GLY A 11 -25.59 -10.42 7.98
CA GLY A 11 -24.49 -10.25 8.94
C GLY A 11 -23.08 -10.39 8.35
N ALA A 12 -22.94 -10.58 7.04
CA ALA A 12 -21.64 -10.58 6.37
C ALA A 12 -21.17 -9.13 6.13
N GLU A 13 -20.53 -8.56 7.14
CA GLU A 13 -20.00 -7.20 7.09
C GLU A 13 -18.48 -7.22 6.88
N ALA A 14 -18.00 -6.38 5.97
CA ALA A 14 -16.57 -6.14 5.84
C ALA A 14 -16.15 -5.12 6.91
N TYR A 15 -15.31 -5.56 7.85
CA TYR A 15 -14.70 -4.68 8.83
C TYR A 15 -13.43 -4.08 8.25
N PHE A 16 -13.50 -2.78 7.96
CA PHE A 16 -12.35 -2.02 7.50
C PHE A 16 -11.75 -1.26 8.68
N THR A 17 -10.53 -1.65 9.06
CA THR A 17 -9.77 -1.03 10.14
C THR A 17 -9.65 0.48 9.88
N PHE A 18 -10.18 1.29 10.80
CA PHE A 18 -10.19 2.75 10.77
C PHE A 18 -11.04 3.42 9.67
N ALA A 19 -11.97 2.71 9.01
CA ALA A 19 -12.77 3.31 7.95
C ALA A 19 -13.64 4.51 8.40
N ASP A 20 -13.98 4.56 9.68
CA ASP A 20 -14.72 5.64 10.33
C ASP A 20 -13.81 6.74 10.93
N ASN A 21 -12.48 6.55 10.91
CA ASN A 21 -11.52 7.48 11.47
C ASN A 21 -10.72 8.19 10.36
N PRO A 22 -11.13 9.40 9.94
CA PRO A 22 -10.48 10.10 8.83
C PRO A 22 -9.02 10.47 9.12
N THR A 23 -8.67 10.72 10.38
CA THR A 23 -7.30 11.03 10.79
C THR A 23 -6.39 9.82 10.61
N ALA A 24 -6.83 8.64 11.07
CA ALA A 24 -6.06 7.41 10.92
C ALA A 24 -5.89 7.04 9.43
N MET A 25 -6.93 7.19 8.62
CA MET A 25 -6.85 6.98 7.17
C MET A 25 -5.87 7.93 6.49
N ALA A 26 -5.87 9.21 6.86
CA ALA A 26 -4.93 10.20 6.32
C ALA A 26 -3.47 9.87 6.67
N ILE A 27 -3.22 9.43 7.90
CA ILE A 27 -1.88 9.02 8.35
C ILE A 27 -1.39 7.81 7.55
N ILE A 28 -2.20 6.75 7.44
CA ILE A 28 -1.83 5.53 6.71
C ILE A 28 -1.55 5.87 5.24
N LEU A 29 -2.43 6.63 4.59
CA LEU A 29 -2.23 7.05 3.20
C LEU A 29 -0.95 7.87 3.05
N GLY A 30 -0.71 8.83 3.95
CA GLY A 30 0.50 9.65 3.94
C GLY A 30 1.78 8.80 4.07
N LEU A 31 1.79 7.85 5.01
CA LEU A 31 2.90 6.91 5.19
C LEU A 31 3.13 6.05 3.95
N SER A 32 2.07 5.53 3.32
CA SER A 32 2.17 4.76 2.09
C SER A 32 2.82 5.57 0.97
N VAL A 33 2.39 6.82 0.76
CA VAL A 33 2.98 7.72 -0.25
C VAL A 33 4.46 7.96 0.03
N VAL A 34 4.83 8.25 1.29
CA VAL A 34 6.23 8.48 1.69
C VAL A 34 7.10 7.26 1.39
N VAL A 35 6.64 6.05 1.73
CA VAL A 35 7.39 4.82 1.47
C VAL A 35 7.53 4.57 -0.03
N THR A 36 6.47 4.76 -0.82
CA THR A 36 6.53 4.58 -2.27
C THR A 36 7.50 5.55 -2.93
N VAL A 37 7.40 6.85 -2.63
CA VAL A 37 8.30 7.87 -3.17
C VAL A 37 9.73 7.62 -2.70
N GLY A 38 9.92 7.27 -1.43
CA GLY A 38 11.22 6.93 -0.86
C GLY A 38 11.89 5.75 -1.57
N ALA A 39 11.13 4.69 -1.88
CA ALA A 39 11.64 3.55 -2.63
C ALA A 39 12.10 3.95 -4.04
N VAL A 40 11.31 4.75 -4.76
CA VAL A 40 11.68 5.24 -6.10
C VAL A 40 12.98 6.05 -6.05
N ILE A 41 13.10 6.98 -5.10
CA ILE A 41 14.31 7.79 -4.93
C ILE A 41 15.52 6.90 -4.60
N ALA A 42 15.35 5.95 -3.68
CA ALA A 42 16.42 5.02 -3.31
C ALA A 42 16.90 4.19 -4.51
N THR A 43 15.98 3.73 -5.37
CA THR A 43 16.34 3.02 -6.60
C THR A 43 17.11 3.91 -7.56
N ILE A 44 16.68 5.16 -7.78
CA ILE A 44 17.41 6.12 -8.64
C ILE A 44 18.83 6.36 -8.12
N ILE A 45 18.99 6.54 -6.81
CA ILE A 45 20.32 6.71 -6.19
C ILE A 45 21.17 5.45 -6.40
N HIS A 46 20.60 4.28 -6.11
CA HIS A 46 21.29 3.00 -6.27
C HIS A 46 21.76 2.76 -7.70
N GLU A 47 20.94 3.06 -8.71
CA GLU A 47 21.32 2.96 -10.12
C GLU A 47 22.43 3.95 -10.46
N ASN A 48 22.30 5.21 -10.05
CA ASN A 48 23.31 6.23 -10.31
C ASN A 48 24.67 5.87 -9.70
N GLU A 49 24.70 5.20 -8.54
CA GLU A 49 25.92 4.72 -7.91
C GLU A 49 26.48 3.45 -8.55
N THR A 50 25.61 2.54 -9.01
CA THR A 50 26.01 1.26 -9.60
C THR A 50 26.57 1.42 -11.01
N TYR A 51 26.05 2.37 -11.79
CA TYR A 51 26.47 2.59 -13.19
C TYR A 51 27.54 3.67 -13.37
N ILE A 52 28.23 4.09 -12.29
CA ILE A 52 29.33 5.06 -12.37
C ILE A 52 30.48 4.53 -13.26
N ASP A 53 30.72 3.22 -13.26
CA ASP A 53 31.81 2.59 -14.02
C ASP A 53 31.56 2.48 -15.55
N TYR A 54 30.37 2.85 -16.04
CA TYR A 54 30.02 2.82 -17.48
C TYR A 54 29.98 4.21 -18.15
N ARG A 55 30.36 5.29 -17.44
CA ARG A 55 30.42 6.66 -17.97
C ARG A 55 31.85 7.15 -18.15
#